data_AF-A0A2N2X832-F1
#
_entry.id   AF-A0A2N2X832-F1
#
_cell.length_a   1.000
_cell.length_b   1.000
_cell.length_c   1.000
_cell.angle_alpha   90.00
_cell.angle_beta   90.00
_cell.angle_gamma   90.00
#
_symmetry.space_group_name_H-M   'P 1'
#
loop_
_entity.id
_entity.type
_entity.pdbx_description
1 polymer ?
#
loop_
_entity_poly.entity_id
_entity_poly.type
_entity_poly.pdbx_seq_one_letter_code
_entity_poly.pdbx_strand_id
1 'polypeptide(L)'
;MKHLLTLLALLISLSIYAQQETEIGRYKLRMKKSSQDTVYMKIGETKTILKKGWTITESKGGVTVQRILLKDTVITNKKDVPVRVTVNWKIGEVKHSDDSPDKLYLNPYHFISPQDSTLNNKSYLKIPDNGYVTLERSYVKWNAITIPFAIRLALNDTIGSKITTDLKIGASFSYNVNWETFKNRRLKAKKTVKGISGGIGFGFSKVILNSSSTSLLNTPYKNEEDGLAFFVAPGIGLNLKGFQINFSYGWDFPITDNTNDWNYANKGYFGIGLGVGLDVFGK
;
A
#
# COMPACT_ATOMS: atom_id res chain seq x y z
N MET A 1 -15.89 6.36 -30.07
CA MET A 1 -14.89 5.30 -29.86
C MET A 1 -13.43 5.79 -29.82
N LYS A 2 -12.94 6.56 -30.81
CA LYS A 2 -11.55 7.11 -30.78
C LYS A 2 -11.25 7.96 -29.55
N HIS A 3 -12.12 8.91 -29.19
CA HIS A 3 -11.95 9.76 -27.99
C HIS A 3 -11.95 8.99 -26.66
N LEU A 4 -12.66 7.86 -26.58
CA LEU A 4 -12.71 7.01 -25.39
C LEU A 4 -11.40 6.25 -25.19
N LEU A 5 -10.81 5.76 -26.28
CA LEU A 5 -9.48 5.14 -26.28
C LEU A 5 -8.39 6.16 -25.93
N THR A 6 -8.49 7.40 -26.41
CA THR A 6 -7.55 8.47 -26.05
C THR A 6 -7.64 8.83 -24.57
N LEU A 7 -8.86 8.93 -24.01
CA LEU A 7 -9.06 9.19 -22.58
C LEU A 7 -8.54 8.04 -21.71
N LEU A 8 -8.76 6.78 -22.12
CA LEU A 8 -8.23 5.60 -21.43
C LEU A 8 -6.69 5.57 -21.46
N ALA A 9 -6.08 5.84 -22.62
CA ALA A 9 -4.62 5.92 -22.76
C ALA A 9 -4.03 7.08 -21.93
N LEU A 10 -4.73 8.21 -21.84
CA LEU A 10 -4.33 9.36 -21.01
C LEU A 10 -4.42 9.04 -19.51
N LEU A 11 -5.47 8.32 -19.09
CA LEU A 11 -5.63 7.87 -17.69
C LEU A 11 -4.55 6.84 -17.31
N ILE A 12 -4.19 5.95 -18.24
CA ILE A 12 -3.08 5.00 -18.06
C ILE A 12 -1.74 5.75 -17.98
N SER A 13 -1.49 6.75 -18.84
CA SER A 13 -0.22 7.49 -18.82
C SER A 13 -0.07 8.41 -17.61
N LEU A 14 -1.15 9.04 -17.12
CA LEU A 14 -1.16 9.83 -15.89
C LEU A 14 -0.83 8.99 -14.64
N SER A 15 -1.15 7.70 -14.65
CA SER A 15 -0.80 6.79 -13.54
C SER A 15 0.71 6.54 -13.40
N ILE A 16 1.49 6.77 -14.46
CA ILE A 16 2.96 6.62 -14.46
C ILE A 16 3.65 7.87 -13.87
N TYR A 17 3.01 9.05 -13.96
CA TYR A 17 3.60 10.33 -13.50
C TYR A 17 3.25 10.72 -12.05
N ALA A 18 2.23 10.11 -11.43
CA ALA A 18 1.81 10.46 -10.07
C ALA A 18 2.72 9.91 -8.95
N GLN A 19 3.90 9.36 -9.28
CA GLN A 19 4.91 8.90 -8.31
C GLN A 19 5.83 10.03 -7.82
N GLN A 20 5.44 11.30 -8.04
CA GLN A 20 6.18 12.50 -7.63
C GLN A 20 5.79 12.96 -6.21
N GLU A 21 6.78 13.48 -5.48
CA GLU A 21 6.87 13.75 -4.04
C GLU A 21 5.61 14.26 -3.33
N THR A 22 4.76 13.34 -2.91
CA THR A 22 3.67 13.61 -1.96
C THR A 22 4.00 12.94 -0.61
N GLU A 23 3.36 13.37 0.48
CA GLU A 23 3.53 12.73 1.81
C GLU A 23 3.09 11.25 1.89
N ILE A 24 2.67 10.74 0.74
CA ILE A 24 2.01 9.49 0.46
C ILE A 24 3.07 8.38 0.39
N GLY A 25 2.85 7.26 1.08
CA GLY A 25 3.77 6.12 1.12
C GLY A 25 4.55 5.97 2.42
N ARG A 26 4.50 6.97 3.31
CA ARG A 26 5.39 7.10 4.47
C ARG A 26 4.88 6.36 5.70
N TYR A 27 5.82 5.86 6.49
CA TYR A 27 5.55 5.33 7.81
C TYR A 27 5.64 6.44 8.85
N LYS A 28 4.81 6.33 9.89
CA LYS A 28 4.80 7.24 11.04
C LYS A 28 5.30 6.52 12.27
N LEU A 29 6.38 7.03 12.86
CA LEU A 29 6.87 6.63 14.16
C LEU A 29 6.24 7.53 15.23
N ARG A 30 5.60 6.94 16.25
CA ARG A 30 4.83 7.70 17.25
C ARG A 30 5.52 7.73 18.61
N MET A 31 5.71 8.93 19.16
CA MET A 31 6.35 9.16 20.48
C MET A 31 5.71 8.38 21.64
N LYS A 32 4.37 8.24 21.66
CA LYS A 32 3.64 7.64 22.81
C LYS A 32 3.50 6.12 22.74
N LYS A 33 4.12 5.45 21.77
CA LYS A 33 4.13 3.98 21.69
C LYS A 33 5.48 3.47 22.15
N SER A 34 5.54 2.77 23.28
CA SER A 34 6.78 2.29 23.91
C SER A 34 7.67 1.44 23.00
N SER A 35 7.10 0.78 21.99
CA SER A 35 7.87 0.02 21.01
C SER A 35 8.44 0.87 19.85
N GLN A 36 8.26 2.19 19.89
CA GLN A 36 8.62 3.14 18.83
C GLN A 36 9.31 4.40 19.34
N ASP A 37 9.41 4.57 20.65
CA ASP A 37 9.89 5.81 21.26
C ASP A 37 11.41 5.94 21.25
N THR A 38 12.14 4.88 20.93
CA THR A 38 13.60 4.83 20.95
C THR A 38 14.13 4.15 19.69
N VAL A 39 14.87 4.89 18.88
CA VAL A 39 15.60 4.38 17.71
C VAL A 39 17.10 4.31 18.01
N TYR A 40 17.81 3.43 17.33
CA TYR A 40 19.27 3.32 17.45
C TYR A 40 19.91 3.85 16.17
N MET A 41 20.87 4.77 16.33
CA MET A 41 21.51 5.48 15.21
C MET A 41 23.03 5.38 15.32
N LYS A 42 23.72 5.20 14.18
CA LYS A 42 25.19 5.19 14.08
C LYS A 42 25.78 6.60 14.04
N ILE A 43 25.47 7.40 15.07
CA ILE A 43 25.93 8.79 15.20
C ILE A 43 26.97 8.98 16.30
N GLY A 44 27.13 8.01 17.20
CA GLY A 44 28.12 8.08 18.26
C GLY A 44 29.49 7.61 17.79
N GLU A 45 30.53 8.06 18.48
CA GLU A 45 31.90 7.58 18.31
C GLU A 45 32.43 7.06 19.65
N THR A 46 33.07 5.90 19.60
CA THR A 46 33.89 5.40 20.71
C THR A 46 35.33 5.36 20.27
N LYS A 47 36.19 6.00 21.05
CA LYS A 47 37.64 5.96 20.87
C LYS A 47 38.18 4.78 21.65
N THR A 48 38.77 3.81 20.97
CA THR A 48 39.48 2.70 21.59
C THR A 48 40.97 2.90 21.34
N ILE A 49 41.78 2.82 22.39
CA ILE A 49 43.24 2.88 22.28
C ILE A 49 43.72 1.45 22.03
N LEU A 50 44.20 1.17 20.82
CA LEU A 50 44.94 -0.03 20.53
C LEU A 50 46.37 0.15 21.02
N LYS A 51 46.89 -0.83 21.74
CA LYS A 51 48.22 -0.75 22.34
C LYS A 51 49.31 -1.12 21.35
N LYS A 52 50.48 -0.49 21.51
CA LYS A 52 51.72 -0.92 20.88
C LYS A 52 51.91 -2.43 21.11
N GLY A 53 52.31 -3.14 20.05
CA GLY A 53 52.54 -4.59 20.07
C GLY A 53 51.32 -5.43 19.69
N TRP A 54 50.12 -4.85 19.57
CA TRP A 54 48.95 -5.61 19.09
C TRP A 54 49.03 -5.88 17.59
N THR A 55 48.65 -7.10 17.18
CA THR A 55 48.47 -7.46 15.77
C THR A 55 47.08 -7.04 15.32
N ILE A 56 47.02 -6.24 14.26
CA ILE A 56 45.76 -5.84 13.63
C ILE A 56 45.64 -6.45 12.24
N THR A 57 44.42 -6.83 11.89
CA THR A 57 44.05 -7.33 10.57
C THR A 57 43.29 -6.24 9.82
N GLU A 58 43.85 -5.76 8.72
CA GLU A 58 43.25 -4.73 7.87
C GLU A 58 42.87 -5.32 6.50
N SER A 59 41.72 -4.94 5.96
CA SER A 59 41.39 -5.23 4.56
C SER A 59 41.68 -4.00 3.71
N LYS A 60 42.57 -4.13 2.72
CA LYS A 60 42.91 -3.06 1.76
C LYS A 60 42.86 -3.64 0.35
N GLY A 61 42.02 -3.06 -0.50
CA GLY A 61 41.89 -3.52 -1.90
C GLY A 61 41.47 -4.98 -2.04
N GLY A 62 40.69 -5.52 -1.09
CA GLY A 62 40.27 -6.93 -1.10
C GLY A 62 41.30 -7.92 -0.56
N VAL A 63 42.51 -7.46 -0.18
CA VAL A 63 43.53 -8.30 0.46
C VAL A 63 43.52 -8.05 1.97
N THR A 64 43.60 -9.13 2.75
CA THR A 64 43.68 -9.09 4.20
C THR A 64 45.15 -9.07 4.62
N VAL A 65 45.60 -8.00 5.25
CA VAL A 65 46.99 -7.82 5.71
C VAL A 65 47.02 -7.76 7.23
N GLN A 66 47.94 -8.50 7.84
CA GLN A 66 48.22 -8.40 9.27
C GLN A 66 49.47 -7.56 9.52
N ARG A 67 49.42 -6.67 10.50
CA ARG A 67 50.59 -5.90 10.94
C ARG A 67 50.58 -5.67 12.44
N ILE A 68 51.77 -5.56 13.02
CA ILE A 68 51.96 -5.23 14.44
C ILE A 68 51.97 -3.70 14.59
N LEU A 69 51.25 -3.20 15.59
CA LEU A 69 51.23 -1.78 15.92
C LEU A 69 52.55 -1.34 16.56
N LEU A 70 53.26 -0.42 15.91
CA LEU A 70 54.51 0.14 16.41
C LEU A 70 54.32 1.19 17.51
N LYS A 71 53.11 1.77 17.61
CA LYS A 71 52.72 2.77 18.62
C LYS A 71 51.25 2.61 19.00
N ASP A 72 50.90 3.12 20.18
CA ASP A 72 49.50 3.23 20.59
C ASP A 72 48.72 4.01 19.51
N THR A 73 47.61 3.44 19.07
CA THR A 73 46.81 3.98 17.97
C THR A 73 45.36 4.10 18.43
N VAL A 74 44.80 5.30 18.32
CA VAL A 74 43.38 5.53 18.59
C VAL A 74 42.58 5.13 17.36
N ILE A 75 41.67 4.18 17.53
CA ILE A 75 40.65 3.87 16.52
C ILE A 75 39.31 4.46 16.95
N THR A 76 38.65 5.13 16.00
CA THR A 76 37.30 5.66 16.19
C THR A 76 36.31 4.67 15.60
N ASN A 77 35.54 4.01 16.47
CA ASN A 77 34.47 3.12 16.06
C ASN A 77 33.12 3.85 16.14
N LYS A 78 32.28 3.68 15.12
CA LYS A 78 30.90 4.15 15.18
C LYS A 78 30.12 3.32 16.20
N LYS A 79 29.42 3.99 17.11
CA LYS A 79 28.58 3.38 18.14
C LYS A 79 27.11 3.69 17.87
N ASP A 80 26.28 2.68 18.08
CA ASP A 80 24.84 2.86 18.11
C ASP A 80 24.44 3.62 19.37
N VAL A 81 23.80 4.77 19.19
CA VAL A 81 23.28 5.61 20.27
C VAL A 81 21.75 5.50 20.28
N PRO A 82 21.13 5.23 21.45
CA PRO A 82 19.68 5.30 21.58
C PRO A 82 19.25 6.77 21.50
N VAL A 83 18.37 7.07 20.57
CA VAL A 83 17.78 8.40 20.37
C VAL A 83 16.29 8.29 20.65
N ARG A 84 15.81 9.09 21.60
CA ARG A 84 14.39 9.15 21.94
C ARG A 84 13.65 10.01 20.91
N VAL A 85 12.54 9.47 20.42
CA VAL A 85 11.67 10.08 19.42
C VAL A 85 10.72 11.03 20.16
N THR A 86 11.02 12.33 20.10
CA THR A 86 10.27 13.38 20.80
C THR A 86 9.14 13.98 19.95
N VAL A 87 9.15 13.74 18.64
CA VAL A 87 8.13 14.18 17.68
C VAL A 87 7.82 13.05 16.70
N ASN A 88 6.69 13.13 16.01
CA ASN A 88 6.34 12.10 15.02
C ASN A 88 7.36 12.12 13.86
N TRP A 89 8.10 11.03 13.69
CA TRP A 89 9.05 10.91 12.57
C TRP A 89 8.37 10.30 11.35
N LYS A 90 8.69 10.85 10.19
CA LYS A 90 8.31 10.31 8.88
C LYS A 90 9.45 9.44 8.38
N ILE A 91 9.16 8.17 8.10
CA ILE A 91 10.13 7.20 7.60
C ILE A 91 9.73 6.85 6.16
N GLY A 92 10.69 6.94 5.24
CA GLY A 92 10.46 6.65 3.82
C GLY A 92 10.44 5.15 3.55
N GLU A 93 11.42 4.43 4.08
CA GLU A 93 11.58 2.99 3.84
C GLU A 93 11.80 2.24 5.15
N VAL A 94 11.27 1.02 5.22
CA VAL A 94 11.44 0.12 6.36
C VAL A 94 11.88 -1.25 5.84
N LYS A 95 12.96 -1.80 6.40
CA LYS A 95 13.49 -3.12 6.05
C LYS A 95 13.53 -4.02 7.29
N HIS A 96 12.94 -5.21 7.17
CA HIS A 96 12.95 -6.28 8.18
C HIS A 96 13.34 -7.59 7.49
N SER A 97 14.42 -8.24 7.93
CA SER A 97 14.97 -9.42 7.28
C SER A 97 15.37 -10.51 8.28
N ASP A 98 15.48 -11.74 7.79
CA ASP A 98 15.85 -12.92 8.59
C ASP A 98 17.30 -12.86 9.09
N ASP A 99 18.20 -12.11 8.43
CA ASP A 99 19.59 -11.90 8.89
C ASP A 99 19.68 -11.09 10.19
N SER A 100 18.65 -10.32 10.52
CA SER A 100 18.58 -9.48 11.73
C SER A 100 17.12 -9.31 12.15
N PRO A 101 16.46 -10.38 12.61
CA PRO A 101 15.02 -10.37 12.87
C PRO A 101 14.67 -9.51 14.10
N ASP A 102 15.66 -9.22 14.95
CA ASP A 102 15.62 -8.29 16.08
C ASP A 102 15.69 -6.81 15.67
N LYS A 103 15.97 -6.50 14.39
CA LYS A 103 16.13 -5.12 13.91
C LYS A 103 15.13 -4.78 12.82
N LEU A 104 14.43 -3.68 13.02
CA LEU A 104 13.64 -3.01 12.00
C LEU A 104 14.38 -1.78 11.52
N TYR A 105 15.05 -1.89 10.38
CA TYR A 105 15.82 -0.78 9.81
C TYR A 105 14.88 0.27 9.24
N LEU A 106 15.14 1.53 9.58
CA LEU A 106 14.38 2.69 9.20
C LEU A 106 15.28 3.60 8.35
N ASN A 107 14.78 3.98 7.17
CA ASN A 107 15.37 5.03 6.36
C ASN A 107 14.56 6.31 6.57
N PRO A 108 15.07 7.29 7.33
CA PRO A 108 14.32 8.50 7.63
C PRO A 108 14.01 9.26 6.33
N TYR A 109 12.90 9.99 6.35
CA TYR A 109 12.67 10.99 5.32
C TYR A 109 13.60 12.18 5.57
N HIS A 110 14.21 12.72 4.52
CA HIS A 110 15.23 13.75 4.64
C HIS A 110 14.69 15.00 5.34
N PHE A 111 15.26 15.33 6.49
CA PHE A 111 15.08 16.59 7.19
C PHE A 111 15.82 17.70 6.43
N ILE A 112 15.13 18.81 6.16
CA ILE A 112 15.66 19.96 5.40
C ILE A 112 16.44 20.90 6.32
N SER A 113 16.06 20.94 7.60
CA SER A 113 16.71 21.74 8.64
C SER A 113 18.16 21.29 8.86
N PRO A 114 19.17 22.19 8.72
CA PRO A 114 20.57 21.85 8.95
C PRO A 114 20.86 21.31 10.35
N GLN A 115 20.13 21.80 11.36
CA GLN A 115 20.25 21.37 12.76
C GLN A 115 19.85 19.91 12.95
N ASP A 116 18.96 19.40 12.10
CA ASP A 116 18.43 18.04 12.14
C ASP A 116 19.13 17.11 11.13
N SER A 117 20.15 17.59 10.41
CA SER A 117 20.84 16.83 9.36
C SER A 117 21.43 15.51 9.85
N THR A 118 21.84 15.43 11.13
CA THR A 118 22.33 14.20 11.77
C THR A 118 21.24 13.14 11.96
N LEU A 119 19.96 13.55 11.94
CA LEU A 119 18.80 12.65 12.01
C LEU A 119 18.45 12.03 10.65
N ASN A 120 19.10 12.44 9.56
CA ASN A 120 19.00 11.81 8.24
C ASN A 120 19.73 10.46 8.15
N ASN A 121 20.45 10.07 9.19
CA ASN A 121 21.13 8.79 9.23
C ASN A 121 20.15 7.61 9.33
N LYS A 122 20.46 6.52 8.63
CA LYS A 122 19.73 5.25 8.80
C LYS A 122 19.73 4.82 10.26
N SER A 123 18.57 4.41 10.74
CA SER A 123 18.36 4.01 12.13
C SER A 123 17.68 2.64 12.18
N TYR A 124 17.47 2.12 13.38
CA TYR A 124 16.66 0.91 13.54
C TYR A 124 15.92 0.90 14.88
N LEU A 125 14.78 0.21 14.91
CA LEU A 125 14.10 -0.18 16.15
C LEU A 125 14.56 -1.59 16.54
N LYS A 126 14.71 -1.83 17.84
CA LYS A 126 14.90 -3.18 18.38
C LYS A 126 13.54 -3.83 18.61
N ILE A 127 13.41 -5.06 18.15
CA ILE A 127 12.24 -5.91 18.38
C ILE A 127 12.71 -7.07 19.28
N PRO A 128 12.30 -7.11 20.56
CA PRO A 128 12.63 -8.22 21.45
C PRO A 128 12.21 -9.56 20.88
N ASP A 129 12.83 -10.64 21.34
CA ASP A 129 12.44 -12.00 20.97
C ASP A 129 10.95 -12.23 21.21
N ASN A 130 10.25 -12.75 20.19
CA ASN A 130 8.80 -12.94 20.16
C ASN A 130 7.96 -11.65 20.27
N GLY A 131 8.61 -10.49 20.35
CA GLY A 131 8.02 -9.16 20.34
C GLY A 131 7.64 -8.67 18.94
N TYR A 132 7.01 -7.50 18.90
CA TYR A 132 6.59 -6.87 17.65
C TYR A 132 6.59 -5.35 17.74
N VAL A 133 6.67 -4.72 16.57
CA VAL A 133 6.49 -3.28 16.37
C VAL A 133 5.41 -3.09 15.31
N THR A 134 4.47 -2.18 15.53
CA THR A 134 3.42 -1.86 14.55
C THR A 134 3.57 -0.43 14.06
N LEU A 135 3.95 -0.25 12.80
CA LEU A 135 4.04 1.07 12.17
C LEU A 135 2.77 1.36 11.37
N GLU A 136 2.34 2.61 11.39
CA GLU A 136 1.26 3.07 10.52
C GLU A 136 1.84 3.62 9.22
N ARG A 137 1.30 3.18 8.09
CA ARG A 137 1.67 3.62 6.75
C ARG A 137 0.43 4.15 6.03
N SER A 138 0.52 5.38 5.53
CA SER A 138 -0.56 6.00 4.76
C SER A 138 -0.11 6.23 3.33
N TYR A 139 -0.91 5.82 2.35
CA TYR A 139 -0.54 5.94 0.93
C TYR A 139 -1.76 5.93 0.01
N VAL A 140 -1.56 6.40 -1.21
CA VAL A 140 -2.54 6.41 -2.28
C VAL A 140 -2.15 5.30 -3.24
N LYS A 141 -3.14 4.53 -3.70
CA LYS A 141 -2.93 3.38 -4.55
C LYS A 141 -3.89 3.45 -5.73
N TRP A 142 -3.33 3.32 -6.92
CA TRP A 142 -4.05 3.02 -8.14
C TRP A 142 -4.03 1.51 -8.36
N ASN A 143 -5.18 0.87 -8.58
CA ASN A 143 -5.27 -0.57 -8.85
C ASN A 143 -6.32 -0.90 -9.89
N ALA A 144 -6.15 -2.04 -10.55
CA ALA A 144 -7.28 -2.73 -11.16
C ALA A 144 -8.29 -3.14 -10.08
N ILE A 145 -9.58 -3.01 -10.38
CA ILE A 145 -10.67 -3.45 -9.52
C ILE A 145 -11.61 -4.35 -10.31
N THR A 146 -12.08 -5.40 -9.64
CA THR A 146 -13.22 -6.20 -10.10
C THR A 146 -14.34 -6.12 -9.06
N ILE A 147 -15.57 -5.92 -9.54
CA ILE A 147 -16.77 -5.97 -8.69
C ILE A 147 -17.59 -7.17 -9.18
N PRO A 148 -17.33 -8.38 -8.64
CA PRO A 148 -18.01 -9.59 -9.08
C PRO A 148 -19.48 -9.67 -8.64
N PHE A 149 -19.89 -8.90 -7.62
CA PHE A 149 -21.25 -8.91 -7.11
C PHE A 149 -21.78 -7.49 -6.96
N ALA A 150 -22.92 -7.22 -7.58
CA ALA A 150 -23.70 -6.00 -7.39
C ALA A 150 -25.10 -6.35 -6.88
N ILE A 151 -25.45 -5.84 -5.71
CA ILE A 151 -26.76 -5.97 -5.09
C ILE A 151 -27.57 -4.74 -5.50
N ARG A 152 -28.65 -4.96 -6.25
CA ARG A 152 -29.56 -3.92 -6.71
C ARG A 152 -30.84 -3.97 -5.91
N LEU A 153 -31.26 -2.81 -5.42
CA LEU A 153 -32.51 -2.67 -4.67
C LEU A 153 -33.71 -2.83 -5.60
N ALA A 154 -34.85 -3.23 -5.04
CA ALA A 154 -36.10 -3.28 -5.77
C ALA A 154 -36.45 -1.90 -6.34
N LEU A 155 -37.00 -1.87 -7.55
CA LEU A 155 -37.43 -0.63 -8.21
C LEU A 155 -38.92 -0.35 -7.98
N ASN A 156 -39.73 -1.40 -7.88
CA ASN A 156 -41.18 -1.38 -7.66
C ASN A 156 -41.64 -2.78 -7.19
N ASP A 157 -42.95 -2.96 -7.02
CA ASP A 157 -43.54 -4.23 -6.55
C ASP A 157 -43.34 -5.41 -7.52
N THR A 158 -43.05 -5.13 -8.80
CA THR A 158 -42.83 -6.15 -9.83
C THR A 158 -41.35 -6.50 -10.05
N ILE A 159 -40.44 -5.56 -9.78
CA ILE A 159 -38.99 -5.72 -9.93
C ILE A 159 -38.36 -5.71 -8.55
N GLY A 160 -38.25 -6.91 -7.97
CA GLY A 160 -37.61 -7.14 -6.68
C GLY A 160 -36.10 -6.91 -6.70
N SER A 161 -35.50 -6.94 -5.50
CA SER A 161 -34.05 -6.86 -5.32
C SER A 161 -33.35 -8.04 -6.00
N LYS A 162 -32.24 -7.80 -6.68
CA LYS A 162 -31.45 -8.85 -7.33
C LYS A 162 -29.96 -8.73 -7.04
N ILE A 163 -29.29 -9.88 -7.01
CA ILE A 163 -27.84 -9.97 -7.01
C ILE A 163 -27.41 -10.26 -8.44
N THR A 164 -26.66 -9.34 -9.05
CA THR A 164 -26.08 -9.52 -10.38
C THR A 164 -24.60 -9.90 -10.26
N THR A 165 -24.18 -10.90 -11.03
CA THR A 165 -22.79 -11.36 -11.13
C THR A 165 -22.10 -10.83 -12.39
N ASP A 166 -22.52 -9.65 -12.87
CA ASP A 166 -21.96 -9.04 -14.06
C ASP A 166 -20.50 -8.66 -13.79
N LEU A 167 -19.59 -9.12 -14.65
CA LEU A 167 -18.16 -8.84 -14.51
C LEU A 167 -17.91 -7.35 -14.79
N LYS A 168 -17.77 -6.57 -13.72
CA LYS A 168 -17.31 -5.18 -13.76
C LYS A 168 -15.80 -5.14 -13.62
N ILE A 169 -15.11 -4.61 -14.63
CA ILE A 169 -13.65 -4.46 -14.64
C ILE A 169 -13.32 -2.98 -14.81
N GLY A 170 -12.37 -2.50 -14.02
CA GLY A 170 -11.97 -1.10 -14.09
C GLY A 170 -10.69 -0.78 -13.35
N ALA A 171 -10.51 0.51 -13.10
CA ALA A 171 -9.47 1.06 -12.26
C ALA A 171 -10.08 1.60 -10.96
N SER A 172 -9.24 1.77 -9.94
CA SER A 172 -9.61 2.35 -8.66
C SER A 172 -8.51 3.27 -8.17
N PHE A 173 -8.93 4.37 -7.57
CA PHE A 173 -8.09 5.31 -6.84
C PHE A 173 -8.47 5.25 -5.37
N SER A 174 -7.51 4.98 -4.48
CA SER A 174 -7.79 4.78 -3.06
C SER A 174 -6.74 5.38 -2.15
N TYR A 175 -7.17 6.02 -1.06
CA TYR A 175 -6.33 6.35 0.08
C TYR A 175 -6.37 5.19 1.08
N ASN A 176 -5.20 4.74 1.51
CA ASN A 176 -5.01 3.55 2.32
C ASN A 176 -4.30 3.94 3.62
N VAL A 177 -4.78 3.40 4.74
CA VAL A 177 -4.12 3.50 6.05
C VAL A 177 -3.91 2.08 6.56
N ASN A 178 -2.65 1.64 6.54
CA ASN A 178 -2.23 0.32 6.96
C ASN A 178 -1.48 0.38 8.30
N TRP A 179 -1.80 -0.56 9.18
CA TRP A 179 -1.00 -0.95 10.32
C TRP A 179 -0.17 -2.17 9.94
N GLU A 180 1.12 -1.96 9.77
CA GLU A 180 2.10 -2.98 9.44
C GLU A 180 2.80 -3.45 10.71
N THR A 181 2.57 -4.71 11.08
CA THR A 181 3.18 -5.34 12.25
C THR A 181 4.39 -6.16 11.83
N PHE A 182 5.54 -5.81 12.37
CA PHE A 182 6.83 -6.48 12.21
C PHE A 182 7.09 -7.29 13.48
N LYS A 183 7.22 -8.61 13.35
CA LYS A 183 7.38 -9.55 14.47
C LYS A 183 8.71 -10.29 14.37
N ASN A 184 9.46 -10.30 15.47
CA ASN A 184 10.66 -11.10 15.64
C ASN A 184 10.26 -12.51 16.12
N ARG A 185 10.50 -13.56 15.33
CA ARG A 185 10.32 -14.97 15.73
C ARG A 185 11.66 -15.67 15.98
N ARG A 186 12.63 -14.94 16.57
CA ARG A 186 14.03 -15.32 16.85
C ARG A 186 14.89 -15.53 15.60
N LEU A 187 14.46 -16.41 14.70
CA LEU A 187 15.17 -16.76 13.47
C LEU A 187 14.47 -16.22 12.21
N LYS A 188 13.26 -15.66 12.37
CA LYS A 188 12.44 -15.19 11.25
C LYS A 188 11.85 -13.82 11.51
N ALA A 189 11.97 -12.95 10.53
CA ALA A 189 11.28 -11.67 10.42
C ALA A 189 9.90 -11.91 9.78
N LYS A 190 8.82 -11.59 10.49
CA LYS A 190 7.46 -11.70 9.93
C LYS A 190 6.79 -10.34 9.84
N LYS A 191 6.29 -10.02 8.65
CA LYS A 191 5.43 -8.87 8.41
C LYS A 191 3.97 -9.28 8.32
N THR A 192 3.06 -8.50 8.87
CA THR A 192 1.61 -8.65 8.69
C THR A 192 1.00 -7.28 8.48
N VAL A 193 0.08 -7.18 7.52
CA VAL A 193 -0.57 -5.91 7.16
C VAL A 193 -2.05 -6.03 7.45
N LYS A 194 -2.60 -5.05 8.18
CA LYS A 194 -4.03 -4.80 8.35
C LYS A 194 -4.28 -3.34 8.04
N GLY A 195 -5.41 -2.97 7.45
CA GLY A 195 -5.68 -1.58 7.15
C GLY A 195 -7.09 -1.33 6.67
N ILE A 196 -7.37 -0.06 6.46
CA ILE A 196 -8.58 0.42 5.84
C ILE A 196 -8.21 1.22 4.59
N SER A 197 -9.10 1.22 3.62
CA SER A 197 -8.99 2.05 2.42
C SER A 197 -10.31 2.76 2.14
N GLY A 198 -10.22 3.91 1.48
CA GLY A 198 -11.36 4.66 1.00
C GLY A 198 -11.02 5.21 -0.38
N GLY A 199 -11.95 5.11 -1.33
CA GLY A 199 -11.64 5.44 -2.70
C GLY A 199 -12.82 5.39 -3.64
N ILE A 200 -12.51 5.51 -4.93
CA ILE A 200 -13.45 5.48 -6.03
C ILE A 200 -12.97 4.47 -7.06
N GLY A 201 -13.83 3.50 -7.38
CA GLY A 201 -13.67 2.61 -8.52
C GLY A 201 -14.43 3.16 -9.73
N PHE A 202 -13.90 2.95 -10.93
CA PHE A 202 -14.58 3.27 -12.17
C PHE A 202 -14.12 2.35 -13.29
N GLY A 203 -14.97 2.12 -14.27
CA GLY A 203 -14.64 1.21 -15.37
C GLY A 203 -15.84 0.86 -16.21
N PHE A 204 -15.80 -0.32 -16.82
CA PHE A 204 -16.86 -0.79 -17.70
C PHE A 204 -17.54 -2.03 -17.14
N SER A 205 -18.84 -2.11 -17.41
CA SER A 205 -19.70 -3.25 -17.07
C SER A 205 -20.34 -3.73 -18.36
N LYS A 206 -20.24 -5.03 -18.61
CA LYS A 206 -21.13 -5.69 -19.56
C LYS A 206 -22.53 -5.76 -18.92
N VAL A 207 -23.57 -5.48 -19.71
CA VAL A 207 -24.97 -5.57 -19.29
C VAL A 207 -25.68 -6.50 -20.27
N ILE A 208 -26.47 -7.45 -19.76
CA ILE A 208 -27.27 -8.36 -20.58
C ILE A 208 -28.73 -7.86 -20.57
N LEU A 209 -29.24 -7.52 -21.75
CA LEU A 209 -30.58 -7.00 -21.99
C LEU A 209 -31.48 -8.14 -22.48
N ASN A 210 -32.59 -8.36 -21.78
CA ASN A 210 -33.61 -9.36 -22.10
C ASN A 210 -34.98 -8.92 -21.56
N SER A 211 -36.00 -9.75 -21.73
CA SER A 211 -37.38 -9.43 -21.31
C SER A 211 -37.51 -9.12 -19.82
N SER A 212 -36.68 -9.75 -18.97
CA SER A 212 -36.65 -9.52 -17.53
C SER A 212 -35.90 -8.23 -17.16
N SER A 213 -34.79 -7.92 -17.84
CA SER A 213 -33.98 -6.74 -17.55
C SER A 213 -34.45 -5.45 -18.23
N THR A 214 -35.41 -5.54 -19.15
CA THR A 214 -36.06 -4.43 -19.88
C THR A 214 -37.59 -4.38 -19.66
N SER A 215 -38.08 -5.02 -18.59
CA SER A 215 -39.51 -5.17 -18.31
C SER A 215 -40.28 -3.87 -18.06
N LEU A 216 -39.58 -2.74 -17.84
CA LEU A 216 -40.20 -1.42 -17.72
C LEU A 216 -40.56 -0.79 -19.07
N LEU A 217 -40.08 -1.34 -20.19
CA LEU A 217 -40.49 -0.90 -21.52
C LEU A 217 -41.89 -1.38 -21.88
N ASN A 218 -42.59 -0.61 -22.73
CA ASN A 218 -43.86 -1.04 -23.33
C ASN A 218 -43.72 -2.34 -24.15
N THR A 219 -42.57 -2.51 -24.80
CA THR A 219 -42.19 -3.71 -25.55
C THR A 219 -40.82 -4.20 -25.09
N PRO A 220 -40.76 -5.08 -24.08
CA PRO A 220 -39.51 -5.66 -23.60
C PRO A 220 -38.79 -6.47 -24.68
N TYR A 221 -37.48 -6.57 -24.56
CA TYR A 221 -36.64 -7.27 -25.53
C TYR A 221 -36.96 -8.76 -25.49
N LYS A 222 -37.15 -9.38 -26.67
CA LYS A 222 -37.42 -10.83 -26.76
C LYS A 222 -36.15 -11.66 -26.84
N ASN A 223 -35.12 -11.12 -27.48
CA ASN A 223 -33.82 -11.75 -27.63
C ASN A 223 -32.81 -11.13 -26.65
N GLU A 224 -31.77 -11.89 -26.36
CA GLU A 224 -30.66 -11.40 -25.54
C GLU A 224 -29.79 -10.43 -26.36
N GLU A 225 -29.55 -9.25 -25.82
CA GLU A 225 -28.64 -8.26 -26.40
C GLU A 225 -27.59 -7.83 -25.39
N ASP A 226 -26.36 -7.64 -25.87
CA ASP A 226 -25.26 -7.14 -25.07
C ASP A 226 -25.24 -5.60 -25.08
N GLY A 227 -25.10 -5.02 -23.90
CA GLY A 227 -24.92 -3.60 -23.66
C GLY A 227 -23.63 -3.31 -22.90
N LEU A 228 -23.18 -2.06 -22.97
CA LEU A 228 -22.03 -1.56 -22.23
C LEU A 228 -22.43 -0.37 -21.36
N ALA A 229 -22.06 -0.41 -20.08
CA ALA A 229 -22.21 0.70 -19.15
C ALA A 229 -20.85 1.12 -18.57
N PHE A 230 -20.68 2.41 -18.31
CA PHE A 230 -19.59 2.93 -17.50
C PHE A 230 -20.05 2.94 -16.04
N PHE A 231 -19.24 2.41 -15.12
CA PHE A 231 -19.59 2.47 -13.71
C PHE A 231 -18.70 3.45 -12.95
N VAL A 232 -19.27 4.06 -11.92
CA VAL A 232 -18.54 4.81 -10.87
C VAL A 232 -19.01 4.31 -9.52
N ALA A 233 -18.08 3.93 -8.64
CA ALA A 233 -18.36 3.24 -7.40
C ALA A 233 -17.41 3.74 -6.27
N PRO A 234 -17.76 4.84 -5.57
CA PRO A 234 -17.12 5.16 -4.30
C PRO A 234 -17.32 4.03 -3.28
N GLY A 235 -16.30 3.81 -2.45
CA GLY A 235 -16.32 2.72 -1.49
C GLY A 235 -15.23 2.79 -0.44
N ILE A 236 -15.36 1.89 0.52
CA ILE A 236 -14.40 1.63 1.59
C ILE A 236 -13.91 0.19 1.49
N GLY A 237 -12.69 -0.06 1.94
CA GLY A 237 -12.10 -1.39 1.90
C GLY A 237 -11.36 -1.76 3.17
N LEU A 238 -11.18 -3.06 3.34
CA LEU A 238 -10.36 -3.68 4.38
C LEU A 238 -9.15 -4.33 3.74
N ASN A 239 -7.96 -3.92 4.16
CA ASN A 239 -6.69 -4.44 3.68
C ASN A 239 -6.22 -5.54 4.65
N LEU A 240 -6.06 -6.78 4.17
CA LEU A 240 -5.70 -7.94 4.98
C LEU A 240 -4.63 -8.76 4.27
N LYS A 241 -3.39 -8.74 4.77
CA LYS A 241 -2.28 -9.60 4.30
C LYS A 241 -2.08 -9.65 2.76
N GLY A 242 -2.25 -8.51 2.07
CA GLY A 242 -2.10 -8.42 0.61
C GLY A 242 -3.41 -8.56 -0.19
N PHE A 243 -4.50 -8.98 0.48
CA PHE A 243 -5.85 -8.94 -0.06
C PHE A 243 -6.57 -7.66 0.36
N GLN A 244 -7.50 -7.21 -0.48
CA GLN A 244 -8.36 -6.08 -0.20
C GLN A 244 -9.81 -6.50 -0.48
N ILE A 245 -10.68 -6.34 0.51
CA ILE A 245 -12.13 -6.53 0.35
C ILE A 245 -12.75 -5.14 0.31
N ASN A 246 -13.53 -4.83 -0.71
CA ASN A 246 -14.13 -3.51 -0.92
C ASN A 246 -15.65 -3.58 -0.85
N PHE A 247 -16.25 -2.60 -0.19
CA PHE A 247 -17.67 -2.34 -0.19
C PHE A 247 -17.90 -0.99 -0.85
N SER A 248 -18.76 -0.94 -1.84
CA SER A 248 -18.99 0.24 -2.66
C SER A 248 -20.46 0.50 -2.87
N TYR A 249 -20.81 1.76 -3.12
CA TYR A 249 -22.11 2.14 -3.65
C TYR A 249 -21.86 2.79 -5.00
N GLY A 250 -22.34 2.17 -6.07
CA GLY A 250 -22.02 2.57 -7.43
C GLY A 250 -23.22 2.84 -8.30
N TRP A 251 -22.97 3.49 -9.43
CA TRP A 251 -23.94 3.79 -10.47
C TRP A 251 -23.41 3.29 -11.80
N ASP A 252 -24.32 2.82 -12.65
CA ASP A 252 -24.05 2.40 -14.01
C ASP A 252 -24.65 3.42 -14.99
N PHE A 253 -23.79 4.06 -15.77
CA PHE A 253 -24.14 5.02 -16.81
C PHE A 253 -24.15 4.31 -18.17
N PRO A 254 -25.29 4.25 -18.87
CA PRO A 254 -25.36 3.66 -20.20
C PRO A 254 -24.35 4.29 -21.18
N ILE A 255 -23.67 3.48 -21.98
CA ILE A 255 -22.79 3.94 -23.07
C ILE A 255 -23.39 3.60 -24.44
N THR A 256 -23.93 2.39 -24.59
CA THR A 256 -24.62 1.97 -25.82
C THR A 256 -26.10 2.34 -25.76
N ASP A 257 -26.68 2.67 -26.91
CA ASP A 257 -28.06 3.16 -27.00
C ASP A 257 -29.06 2.18 -26.38
N ASN A 258 -28.89 0.87 -26.61
CA ASN A 258 -29.73 -0.19 -26.04
C ASN A 258 -29.63 -0.27 -24.50
N THR A 259 -28.53 0.18 -23.88
CA THR A 259 -28.37 0.13 -22.41
C THR A 259 -29.25 1.17 -21.70
N ASN A 260 -29.78 2.17 -22.41
CA ASN A 260 -30.74 3.12 -21.83
C ASN A 260 -32.07 2.45 -21.46
N ASP A 261 -32.41 1.35 -22.14
CA ASP A 261 -33.63 0.58 -21.92
C ASP A 261 -33.54 -0.37 -20.72
N TRP A 262 -32.35 -0.50 -20.14
CA TRP A 262 -32.13 -1.34 -18.98
C TRP A 262 -32.85 -0.78 -17.76
N ASN A 263 -33.60 -1.63 -17.05
CA ASN A 263 -34.35 -1.24 -15.85
C ASN A 263 -33.49 -0.52 -14.79
N TYR A 264 -32.20 -0.86 -14.73
CA TYR A 264 -31.25 -0.31 -13.75
C TYR A 264 -30.30 0.75 -14.32
N ALA A 265 -30.55 1.25 -15.53
CA ALA A 265 -29.81 2.38 -16.10
C ALA A 265 -29.85 3.58 -15.13
N ASN A 266 -28.67 4.14 -14.83
CA ASN A 266 -28.48 5.25 -13.89
C ASN A 266 -28.97 4.98 -12.46
N LYS A 267 -29.20 3.71 -12.08
CA LYS A 267 -29.61 3.34 -10.72
C LYS A 267 -28.41 2.92 -9.86
N GLY A 268 -28.52 3.22 -8.58
CA GLY A 268 -27.51 2.85 -7.59
C GLY A 268 -27.51 1.35 -7.28
N TYR A 269 -26.35 0.81 -6.93
CA TYR A 269 -26.17 -0.57 -6.49
C TYR A 269 -25.12 -0.66 -5.38
N PHE A 270 -25.23 -1.66 -4.50
CA PHE A 270 -24.16 -1.99 -3.55
C PHE A 270 -23.22 -3.03 -4.16
N GLY A 271 -21.94 -2.70 -4.29
CA GLY A 271 -20.93 -3.59 -4.85
C GLY A 271 -20.02 -4.18 -3.79
N ILE A 272 -19.76 -5.48 -3.86
CA ILE A 272 -18.70 -6.15 -3.09
C ILE A 272 -17.58 -6.51 -4.06
N GLY A 273 -16.40 -5.91 -3.85
CA GLY A 273 -15.21 -6.08 -4.68
C GLY A 273 -14.11 -6.86 -3.96
N LEU A 274 -13.29 -7.57 -4.73
CA LEU A 274 -12.06 -8.20 -4.25
C LEU A 274 -10.88 -7.63 -5.04
N GLY A 275 -9.89 -7.12 -4.32
CA GLY A 275 -8.61 -6.70 -4.86
C GLY A 275 -7.51 -7.63 -4.40
N VAL A 276 -6.66 -8.10 -5.31
CA VAL A 276 -5.43 -8.80 -4.98
C VAL A 276 -4.27 -7.90 -5.36
N GLY A 277 -3.35 -7.64 -4.43
CA GLY A 277 -2.12 -6.92 -4.74
C GLY A 277 -1.26 -7.73 -5.70
N LEU A 278 -0.71 -7.09 -6.75
CA LEU A 278 0.22 -7.75 -7.68
C LEU A 278 1.48 -8.28 -6.96
N ASP A 279 1.81 -7.70 -5.80
CA ASP A 279 2.90 -8.14 -4.92
C ASP A 279 2.69 -9.54 -4.32
N VAL A 280 1.47 -10.10 -4.41
CA VAL A 280 1.15 -11.45 -3.95
C VAL A 280 1.51 -12.51 -4.99
N PHE A 281 1.54 -12.17 -6.29
CA PHE A 281 1.79 -13.13 -7.37
C PHE A 281 3.27 -13.27 -7.75
N GLY A 282 4.17 -12.48 -7.15
CA GLY A 282 5.59 -12.40 -7.52
C GLY A 282 6.59 -12.74 -6.42
N LYS A 283 6.22 -13.60 -5.46
CA LYS A 283 7.14 -14.12 -4.43
C LYS A 283 7.23 -15.63 -4.45
#